data_AF-A0A920P3J9-F1
#
_entry.id   AF-A0A920P3J9-F1
#
_cell.length_a   1.000
_cell.length_b   1.000
_cell.length_c   1.000
_cell.angle_alpha   90.00
_cell.angle_beta   90.00
_cell.angle_gamma   90.00
#
_symmetry.space_group_name_H-M   'P 1'
#
loop_
_entity.id
_entity.type
_entity.pdbx_description
1 polymer ?
#
loop_
_entity_poly.entity_id
_entity_poly.type
_entity_poly.pdbx_seq_one_letter_code
_entity_poly.pdbx_strand_id
1 'polypeptide(L)'
;MNKPGNYELDDILAPVTMEDRIYRLRCVEAWSMVIPWYGFPLAELIKRVEPTGNAKFVRFETVYRPEQMPYQKTGVLPWPYVEGLRMDEAMHPLTTLVTGVYGTELPNQNGAPLRLIIPWKYGFKGIKSIVKIEFVEEMPTNTWKMANSFEYGFYSNVNPEVSHPRWSQARKRRLPSLFKSHETLMFNGYAEEVSHLYAGMDLHRWK
;
A
#
# COMPACT_ATOMS: atom_id res chain seq x y z
N MET A 1 -2.08 14.64 17.26
CA MET A 1 -3.35 14.62 16.50
C MET A 1 -4.38 15.37 17.31
N ASN A 2 -5.31 16.08 16.67
CA ASN A 2 -6.38 16.78 17.38
C ASN A 2 -7.61 15.90 17.65
N LYS A 3 -7.81 14.82 16.86
CA LYS A 3 -8.97 13.91 17.01
C LYS A 3 -8.55 12.43 17.08
N PRO A 4 -7.73 12.01 18.07
CA PRO A 4 -7.42 10.60 18.28
C PRO A 4 -8.66 9.84 18.78
N GLY A 5 -8.85 8.60 18.37
CA GLY A 5 -9.97 7.79 18.85
C GLY A 5 -10.10 6.43 18.18
N ASN A 6 -11.01 5.63 18.70
CA ASN A 6 -11.51 4.44 18.02
C ASN A 6 -12.65 4.88 17.10
N TYR A 7 -12.63 4.38 15.88
CA TYR A 7 -13.65 4.66 14.87
C TYR A 7 -14.24 3.33 14.44
N GLU A 8 -15.56 3.25 14.39
CA GLU A 8 -16.23 2.22 13.62
C GLU A 8 -16.02 2.48 12.13
N LEU A 9 -16.21 1.46 11.30
CA LEU A 9 -16.03 1.61 9.85
C LEU A 9 -16.95 2.71 9.29
N ASP A 10 -18.20 2.77 9.77
CA ASP A 10 -19.18 3.76 9.31
C ASP A 10 -18.79 5.20 9.69
N ASP A 11 -18.09 5.41 10.81
CA ASP A 11 -17.55 6.72 11.18
C ASP A 11 -16.50 7.20 10.15
N ILE A 12 -15.82 6.26 9.49
CA ILE A 12 -14.84 6.53 8.43
C ILE A 12 -15.54 6.78 7.09
N LEU A 13 -16.55 5.98 6.76
CA LEU A 13 -17.19 5.97 5.44
C LEU A 13 -18.28 7.04 5.24
N ALA A 14 -19.07 7.34 6.27
CA ALA A 14 -20.21 8.26 6.15
C ALA A 14 -19.84 9.68 5.63
N PRO A 15 -18.71 10.30 6.00
CA PRO A 15 -18.39 11.66 5.58
C PRO A 15 -17.49 11.75 4.34
N VAL A 16 -17.16 10.64 3.68
CA VAL A 16 -16.29 10.64 2.49
C VAL A 16 -17.10 10.38 1.22
N THR A 17 -16.65 10.95 0.11
CA THR A 17 -17.20 10.60 -1.20
C THR A 17 -16.45 9.40 -1.74
N MET A 18 -17.19 8.30 -1.94
CA MET A 18 -16.66 7.08 -2.53
C MET A 18 -16.54 7.20 -4.04
N GLU A 19 -15.54 6.55 -4.61
CA GLU A 19 -15.21 6.63 -6.04
C GLU A 19 -14.71 5.27 -6.57
N ASP A 20 -15.01 5.01 -7.83
CA ASP A 20 -14.43 3.92 -8.60
C ASP A 20 -13.11 4.36 -9.23
N ARG A 21 -12.05 3.60 -8.95
CA ARG A 21 -10.71 3.85 -9.51
C ARG A 21 -10.12 2.59 -10.12
N ILE A 22 -9.90 2.64 -11.43
CA ILE A 22 -9.25 1.55 -12.16
C ILE A 22 -7.74 1.73 -12.07
N TYR A 23 -7.10 0.90 -11.26
CA TYR A 23 -5.65 0.97 -11.04
C TYR A 23 -4.91 -0.26 -11.52
N ARG A 24 -3.65 -0.03 -11.91
CA ARG A 24 -2.68 -1.12 -12.10
C ARG A 24 -2.16 -1.54 -10.73
N LEU A 25 -2.25 -2.83 -10.41
CA LEU A 25 -1.56 -3.43 -9.27
C LEU A 25 -0.35 -4.21 -9.78
N ARG A 26 0.83 -3.95 -9.21
CA ARG A 26 2.07 -4.66 -9.53
C ARG A 26 2.63 -5.33 -8.28
N CYS A 27 2.56 -6.66 -8.20
CA CYS A 27 3.21 -7.41 -7.12
C CYS A 27 4.72 -7.46 -7.38
N VAL A 28 5.56 -7.42 -6.34
CA VAL A 28 7.03 -7.51 -6.45
C VAL A 28 7.49 -8.78 -7.19
N GLU A 29 6.69 -9.84 -7.16
CA GLU A 29 6.91 -11.16 -7.79
C GLU A 29 6.70 -11.16 -9.32
N ALA A 30 6.89 -9.99 -9.98
CA ALA A 30 6.79 -9.84 -11.42
C ALA A 30 5.44 -10.22 -12.06
N TRP A 31 4.33 -10.08 -11.33
CA TRP A 31 2.98 -10.16 -11.90
C TRP A 31 2.16 -8.89 -11.64
N SER A 32 1.14 -8.65 -12.46
CA SER A 32 0.28 -7.49 -12.37
C SER A 32 -1.17 -7.74 -12.76
N MET A 33 -2.05 -6.86 -12.32
CA MET A 33 -3.48 -6.83 -12.65
C MET A 33 -3.92 -5.39 -12.92
N VAL A 34 -5.08 -5.24 -13.56
CA VAL A 34 -5.82 -3.98 -13.63
C VAL A 34 -7.12 -4.22 -12.88
N ILE A 35 -7.39 -3.44 -11.84
CA ILE A 35 -8.45 -3.73 -10.87
C ILE A 35 -9.30 -2.46 -10.67
N PRO A 36 -10.64 -2.54 -10.83
CA PRO A 36 -11.55 -1.48 -10.44
C PRO A 36 -11.78 -1.54 -8.93
N TRP A 37 -11.11 -0.65 -8.20
CA TRP A 37 -11.28 -0.50 -6.76
C TRP A 37 -12.38 0.50 -6.45
N TYR A 38 -13.11 0.27 -5.35
CA TYR A 38 -14.07 1.20 -4.81
C TYR A 38 -13.59 1.68 -3.43
N GLY A 39 -13.43 2.99 -3.26
CA GLY A 39 -12.74 3.56 -2.12
C GLY A 39 -12.79 5.09 -2.08
N PHE A 40 -11.90 5.68 -1.29
CA PHE A 40 -11.73 7.13 -1.20
C PHE A 40 -10.25 7.47 -0.91
N PRO A 41 -9.78 8.71 -1.20
CA PRO A 41 -8.38 9.07 -0.98
C PRO A 41 -8.04 9.07 0.51
N LEU A 42 -6.91 8.47 0.88
CA LEU A 42 -6.43 8.44 2.27
C LEU A 42 -6.31 9.86 2.87
N ALA A 43 -5.95 10.84 2.03
CA ALA A 43 -5.85 12.24 2.40
C ALA A 43 -7.11 12.79 3.07
N GLU A 44 -8.31 12.35 2.67
CA GLU A 44 -9.57 12.81 3.26
C GLU A 44 -9.70 12.38 4.73
N LEU A 45 -9.28 11.15 5.05
CA LEU A 45 -9.22 10.69 6.44
C LEU A 45 -8.15 11.44 7.24
N ILE A 46 -6.97 11.66 6.64
CA ILE A 46 -5.86 12.36 7.32
C ILE A 46 -6.24 13.81 7.66
N LYS A 47 -6.84 14.55 6.72
CA LYS A 47 -7.32 15.92 6.96
C LYS A 47 -8.33 15.97 8.10
N ARG A 48 -9.20 14.96 8.22
CA ARG A 48 -10.25 14.89 9.25
C ARG A 48 -9.69 14.69 10.66
N VAL A 49 -8.68 13.84 10.81
CA VAL A 49 -8.09 13.51 12.12
C VAL A 49 -7.02 14.52 12.58
N GLU A 50 -6.60 15.40 11.67
CA GLU A 50 -5.71 16.55 11.94
C GLU A 50 -4.45 16.13 12.72
N PRO A 51 -3.51 15.39 12.10
CA PRO A 51 -2.24 15.05 12.74
C PRO A 51 -1.46 16.33 13.10
N THR A 52 -0.84 16.33 14.28
CA THR A 52 -0.09 17.48 14.82
C THR A 52 1.34 17.53 14.27
N GLY A 53 1.96 18.70 14.36
CA GLY A 53 2.97 19.21 13.42
C GLY A 53 4.25 18.42 13.16
N ASN A 54 4.57 17.37 13.93
CA ASN A 54 5.82 16.62 13.74
C ASN A 54 5.63 15.28 13.02
N ALA A 55 4.40 14.89 12.67
CA ALA A 55 4.17 13.65 11.94
C ALA A 55 4.73 13.73 10.52
N LYS A 56 5.75 12.92 10.22
CA LYS A 56 6.41 12.83 8.90
C LYS A 56 6.02 11.57 8.15
N PHE A 57 5.43 10.60 8.85
CA PHE A 57 5.03 9.30 8.31
C PHE A 57 3.68 8.85 8.87
N VAL A 58 3.06 7.93 8.15
CA VAL A 58 1.87 7.20 8.58
C VAL A 58 2.26 5.73 8.72
N ARG A 59 1.99 5.11 9.88
CA ARG A 59 2.15 3.69 10.14
C ARG A 59 0.78 3.02 10.15
N PHE A 60 0.68 1.85 9.54
CA PHE A 60 -0.53 1.04 9.45
C PHE A 60 -0.29 -0.31 10.10
N GLU A 61 -1.33 -0.88 10.70
CA GLU A 61 -1.30 -2.22 11.29
C GLU A 61 -2.50 -3.04 10.81
N THR A 62 -2.24 -4.28 10.39
CA THR A 62 -3.24 -5.30 10.07
C THR A 62 -3.71 -5.98 11.35
N VAL A 63 -4.97 -6.40 11.36
CA VAL A 63 -5.54 -7.20 12.45
C VAL A 63 -4.68 -8.42 12.84
N TYR A 64 -4.51 -8.65 14.14
CA TYR A 64 -3.88 -9.85 14.70
C TYR A 64 -4.95 -10.74 15.38
N ARG A 65 -5.29 -11.85 14.73
CA ARG A 65 -6.31 -12.84 15.17
C ARG A 65 -5.85 -14.25 14.81
N PRO A 66 -4.84 -14.81 15.49
CA PRO A 66 -4.25 -16.11 15.12
C PRO A 66 -5.23 -17.29 15.14
N GLU A 67 -6.35 -17.19 15.88
CA GLU A 67 -7.42 -18.21 15.85
C GLU A 67 -8.28 -18.17 14.59
N GLN A 68 -8.36 -17.02 13.90
CA GLN A 68 -9.10 -16.85 12.63
C GLN A 68 -8.15 -16.79 11.42
N MET A 69 -6.89 -16.44 11.64
CA MET A 69 -5.83 -16.31 10.64
C MET A 69 -4.65 -17.21 11.03
N PRO A 70 -4.75 -18.53 10.80
CA PRO A 70 -3.83 -19.52 11.37
C PRO A 70 -2.36 -19.31 10.99
N TYR A 71 -2.08 -18.73 9.82
CA TYR A 71 -0.70 -18.42 9.42
C TYR A 71 -0.01 -17.37 10.30
N GLN A 72 -0.76 -16.60 11.09
CA GLN A 72 -0.20 -15.69 12.09
C GLN A 72 0.50 -16.40 13.25
N LYS A 73 0.24 -17.71 13.44
CA LYS A 73 0.97 -18.56 14.39
C LYS A 73 2.32 -19.05 13.84
N THR A 74 2.61 -18.80 12.56
CA THR A 74 3.84 -19.26 11.89
C THR A 74 4.87 -18.13 11.80
N GLY A 75 6.15 -18.47 11.76
CA GLY A 75 7.26 -17.52 11.58
C GLY A 75 7.50 -17.08 10.14
N VAL A 76 6.52 -17.24 9.23
CA VAL A 76 6.68 -16.86 7.81
C VAL A 76 6.90 -15.34 7.64
N LEU A 77 6.33 -14.54 8.53
CA LEU A 77 6.50 -13.09 8.62
C LEU A 77 6.46 -12.67 10.10
N PRO A 78 7.06 -11.53 10.46
CA PRO A 78 6.81 -10.89 11.75
C PRO A 78 5.38 -10.35 11.78
N TRP A 79 4.53 -10.94 12.63
CA TRP A 79 3.13 -10.56 12.82
C TRP A 79 2.96 -9.60 14.02
N PRO A 80 1.95 -8.69 14.01
CA PRO A 80 1.04 -8.38 12.91
C PRO A 80 1.74 -7.79 11.68
N TYR A 81 1.06 -7.83 10.54
CA TYR A 81 1.55 -7.16 9.35
C TYR A 81 1.48 -5.64 9.55
N VAL A 82 2.57 -4.94 9.30
CA VAL A 82 2.70 -3.49 9.49
C VAL A 82 3.31 -2.86 8.25
N GLU A 83 2.88 -1.65 7.96
CA GLU A 83 3.42 -0.84 6.88
C GLU A 83 3.54 0.63 7.25
N GLY A 84 4.21 1.41 6.41
CA GLY A 84 4.16 2.85 6.47
C GLY A 84 4.42 3.56 5.15
N LEU A 85 4.03 4.83 5.14
CA LEU A 85 4.21 5.78 4.05
C LEU A 85 4.78 7.08 4.60
N ARG A 86 5.55 7.80 3.78
CA ARG A 86 5.85 9.20 4.08
C ARG A 86 4.57 10.03 3.96
N MET A 87 4.46 11.11 4.72
CA MET A 87 3.22 11.88 4.82
C MET A 87 2.74 12.42 3.46
N ASP A 88 3.65 12.89 2.61
CA ASP A 88 3.33 13.35 1.25
C ASP A 88 2.80 12.22 0.34
N GLU A 89 3.33 11.00 0.47
CA GLU A 89 2.80 9.81 -0.21
C GLU A 89 1.41 9.44 0.30
N ALA A 90 1.18 9.55 1.61
CA ALA A 90 -0.11 9.28 2.24
C ALA A 90 -1.18 10.32 1.87
N MET A 91 -0.76 11.57 1.67
CA MET A 91 -1.60 12.68 1.23
C MET A 91 -1.81 12.73 -0.29
N HIS A 92 -1.05 11.96 -1.07
CA HIS A 92 -1.13 11.97 -2.51
C HIS A 92 -2.51 11.49 -2.99
N PRO A 93 -3.16 12.15 -3.96
CA PRO A 93 -4.52 11.80 -4.39
C PRO A 93 -4.68 10.35 -4.82
N LEU A 94 -3.65 9.73 -5.41
CA LEU A 94 -3.71 8.34 -5.86
C LEU A 94 -3.70 7.30 -4.71
N THR A 95 -3.25 7.66 -3.50
CA THR A 95 -3.25 6.76 -2.34
C THR A 95 -4.67 6.62 -1.80
N THR A 96 -5.22 5.41 -1.92
CA THR A 96 -6.67 5.18 -1.74
C THR A 96 -6.89 4.13 -0.66
N LEU A 97 -7.81 4.40 0.26
CA LEU A 97 -8.39 3.37 1.14
C LEU A 97 -9.59 2.76 0.43
N VAL A 98 -9.62 1.43 0.30
CA VAL A 98 -10.63 0.71 -0.48
C VAL A 98 -11.44 -0.22 0.40
N THR A 99 -12.74 -0.27 0.12
CA THR A 99 -13.73 -1.12 0.80
C THR A 99 -14.53 -1.97 -0.18
N GLY A 100 -14.31 -1.80 -1.50
CA GLY A 100 -14.93 -2.61 -2.54
C GLY A 100 -14.02 -2.86 -3.73
N VAL A 101 -14.44 -3.81 -4.57
CA VAL A 101 -13.75 -4.18 -5.82
C VAL A 101 -14.78 -4.79 -6.79
N TYR A 102 -14.68 -4.48 -8.09
CA TYR A 102 -15.61 -4.99 -9.11
C TYR A 102 -17.11 -4.74 -8.80
N GLY A 103 -17.44 -3.60 -8.19
CA GLY A 103 -18.82 -3.22 -7.87
C GLY A 103 -19.43 -3.99 -6.68
N THR A 104 -18.63 -4.76 -5.93
CA THR A 104 -19.05 -5.44 -4.70
C THR A 104 -18.19 -5.01 -3.52
N GLU A 105 -18.64 -5.34 -2.31
CA GLU A 105 -17.81 -5.24 -1.10
C GLU A 105 -16.49 -6.01 -1.26
N LEU A 106 -15.45 -5.56 -0.57
CA LEU A 106 -14.13 -6.15 -0.63
C LEU A 106 -14.17 -7.57 -0.04
N PRO A 107 -13.78 -8.61 -0.79
CA PRO A 107 -13.72 -9.95 -0.24
C PRO A 107 -12.60 -10.09 0.81
N ASN A 108 -12.76 -11.02 1.76
CA ASN A 108 -11.76 -11.27 2.82
C ASN A 108 -10.34 -11.53 2.28
N GLN A 109 -10.20 -12.29 1.18
CA GLN A 109 -8.92 -12.55 0.53
C GLN A 109 -8.23 -11.28 0.00
N ASN A 110 -9.02 -10.25 -0.32
CA ASN A 110 -8.54 -8.96 -0.77
C ASN A 110 -8.22 -8.00 0.39
N GLY A 111 -8.56 -8.34 1.63
CA GLY A 111 -8.19 -7.57 2.82
C GLY A 111 -9.30 -6.73 3.41
N ALA A 112 -10.53 -7.23 3.36
CA ALA A 112 -11.69 -6.61 3.99
C ALA A 112 -11.47 -6.28 5.49
N PRO A 113 -12.21 -5.31 6.04
CA PRO A 113 -13.12 -4.41 5.33
C PRO A 113 -12.42 -3.19 4.73
N LEU A 114 -11.18 -2.91 5.14
CA LEU A 114 -10.43 -1.70 4.78
C LEU A 114 -9.01 -2.06 4.36
N ARG A 115 -8.62 -1.67 3.15
CA ARG A 115 -7.32 -1.96 2.56
C ARG A 115 -6.69 -0.70 1.96
N LEU A 116 -5.37 -0.58 2.04
CA LEU A 116 -4.60 0.46 1.36
C LEU A 116 -4.22 0.05 -0.07
N ILE A 117 -4.35 0.98 -1.02
CA ILE A 117 -3.86 0.85 -2.40
C ILE A 117 -2.97 2.05 -2.75
N ILE A 118 -1.75 1.77 -3.21
CA ILE A 118 -0.79 2.76 -3.70
C ILE A 118 -0.29 2.30 -5.09
N PRO A 119 -0.88 2.79 -6.18
CA PRO A 119 -0.77 2.12 -7.48
C PRO A 119 0.63 2.20 -8.12
N TRP A 120 1.48 3.12 -7.67
CA TRP A 120 2.85 3.28 -8.18
C TRP A 120 3.90 2.46 -7.41
N LYS A 121 3.51 1.78 -6.32
CA LYS A 121 4.39 0.97 -5.48
C LYS A 121 4.15 -0.53 -5.66
N TYR A 122 5.09 -1.35 -5.22
CA TYR A 122 4.90 -2.80 -5.19
C TYR A 122 3.77 -3.20 -4.24
N GLY A 123 3.05 -4.27 -4.59
CA GLY A 123 1.78 -4.64 -3.96
C GLY A 123 1.83 -4.92 -2.46
N PHE A 124 3.00 -5.23 -1.89
CA PHE A 124 3.15 -5.43 -0.46
C PHE A 124 2.97 -4.14 0.35
N LYS A 125 3.20 -2.97 -0.25
CA LYS A 125 2.91 -1.67 0.38
C LYS A 125 1.41 -1.49 0.64
N GLY A 126 0.56 -2.17 -0.13
CA GLY A 126 -0.90 -2.14 0.01
C GLY A 126 -1.39 -3.09 1.10
N ILE A 127 -1.19 -2.68 2.36
CA ILE A 127 -1.60 -3.40 3.58
C ILE A 127 -3.11 -3.70 3.60
N LYS A 128 -3.48 -4.86 4.14
CA LYS A 128 -4.83 -5.41 4.20
C LYS A 128 -5.43 -5.32 5.60
N SER A 129 -6.75 -5.34 5.71
CA SER A 129 -7.49 -5.50 6.98
C SER A 129 -6.95 -4.58 8.09
N ILE A 130 -6.86 -3.29 7.77
CA ILE A 130 -6.25 -2.25 8.62
C ILE A 130 -7.11 -2.07 9.88
N VAL A 131 -6.47 -2.08 11.04
CA VAL A 131 -7.10 -1.83 12.35
C VAL A 131 -6.49 -0.65 13.09
N LYS A 132 -5.31 -0.18 12.68
CA LYS A 132 -4.62 0.93 13.31
C LYS A 132 -3.92 1.81 12.28
N ILE A 133 -4.04 3.11 12.44
CA ILE A 133 -3.33 4.14 11.68
C ILE A 133 -2.69 5.08 12.70
N GLU A 134 -1.37 5.23 12.63
CA GLU A 134 -0.59 6.08 13.53
C GLU A 134 0.19 7.12 12.73
N PHE A 135 0.26 8.34 13.25
CA PHE A 135 1.03 9.42 12.65
C PHE A 135 2.31 9.61 13.46
N VAL A 136 3.44 9.30 12.86
CA VAL A 136 4.73 9.17 13.55
C VAL A 136 5.79 10.09 12.95
N GLU A 137 6.74 10.52 13.77
CA GLU A 137 7.82 11.41 13.34
C GLU A 137 8.95 10.63 12.64
N GLU A 138 9.27 9.43 13.11
CA GLU A 138 10.34 8.60 12.55
C GLU A 138 9.81 7.64 11.50
N MET A 139 10.66 7.28 10.53
CA MET A 139 10.30 6.33 9.48
C MET A 139 10.00 4.97 10.09
N PRO A 140 8.75 4.46 10.02
CA PRO A 140 8.40 3.18 10.61
C PRO A 140 9.03 2.03 9.81
N THR A 141 9.21 0.88 10.47
CA THR A 141 9.54 -0.36 9.79
C THR A 141 8.32 -0.89 9.01
N ASN A 142 8.58 -1.76 8.03
CA ASN A 142 7.53 -2.52 7.35
C ASN A 142 7.81 -4.02 7.40
N THR A 143 6.77 -4.85 7.33
CA THR A 143 6.89 -6.30 7.54
C THR A 143 7.87 -6.98 6.60
N TRP A 144 7.91 -6.62 5.32
CA TRP A 144 8.83 -7.23 4.36
C TRP A 144 10.28 -6.80 4.57
N LYS A 145 10.53 -5.54 4.91
CA LYS A 145 11.86 -5.05 5.29
C LYS A 145 12.33 -5.67 6.61
N MET A 146 11.44 -5.91 7.56
CA MET A 146 11.76 -6.64 8.80
C MET A 146 12.10 -8.11 8.50
N ALA A 147 11.37 -8.75 7.59
CA ALA A 147 11.63 -10.12 7.19
C ALA A 147 12.93 -10.26 6.38
N ASN A 148 13.21 -9.32 5.47
CA ASN A 148 14.43 -9.33 4.65
C ASN A 148 14.74 -7.93 4.10
N SER A 149 15.55 -7.16 4.84
CA SER A 149 15.94 -5.79 4.46
C SER A 149 16.85 -5.73 3.22
N PHE A 150 17.45 -6.85 2.82
CA PHE A 150 18.25 -6.93 1.60
C PHE A 150 17.39 -6.95 0.33
N GLU A 151 16.14 -7.41 0.44
CA GLU A 151 15.21 -7.56 -0.69
C GLU A 151 14.18 -6.44 -0.79
N TYR A 152 13.73 -5.91 0.35
CA TYR A 152 12.58 -4.99 0.40
C TYR A 152 12.92 -3.70 1.12
N GLY A 153 12.74 -2.58 0.42
CA GLY A 153 12.94 -1.23 0.94
C GLY A 153 11.71 -0.63 1.63
N PHE A 154 11.84 0.65 2.03
CA PHE A 154 10.72 1.41 2.58
C PHE A 154 9.81 1.98 1.49
N TYR A 155 10.38 2.67 0.50
CA TYR A 155 9.60 3.33 -0.55
C TYR A 155 9.03 2.33 -1.56
N SER A 156 9.87 1.40 -2.05
CA SER A 156 9.48 0.29 -2.93
C SER A 156 8.56 0.70 -4.08
N ASN A 157 8.99 1.78 -4.75
CA ASN A 157 8.40 2.28 -5.97
C ASN A 157 8.62 1.24 -7.09
N VAL A 158 7.63 1.04 -7.95
CA VAL A 158 7.81 0.16 -9.11
C VAL A 158 8.85 0.78 -10.04
N ASN A 159 10.01 0.14 -10.14
CA ASN A 159 11.13 0.62 -10.95
C ASN A 159 11.69 -0.54 -11.80
N PRO A 160 11.57 -0.51 -13.14
CA PRO A 160 12.08 -1.56 -14.01
C PRO A 160 13.62 -1.66 -14.03
N GLU A 161 14.31 -0.60 -13.65
CA GLU A 161 15.78 -0.49 -13.67
C GLU A 161 16.42 -1.08 -12.40
N VAL A 162 15.63 -1.32 -11.36
CA VAL A 162 16.09 -1.90 -10.09
C VAL A 162 15.55 -3.32 -9.97
N SER A 163 16.41 -4.30 -10.18
CA SER A 163 16.05 -5.70 -10.05
C SER A 163 15.89 -6.11 -8.58
N HIS A 164 15.00 -7.06 -8.34
CA HIS A 164 14.97 -7.78 -7.07
C HIS A 164 16.21 -8.71 -7.03
N PRO A 165 16.81 -9.00 -5.86
CA PRO A 165 18.03 -9.83 -5.80
C PRO A 165 17.91 -11.20 -6.48
N ARG A 166 16.69 -11.74 -6.56
CA ARG A 166 16.41 -13.06 -7.13
C ARG A 166 15.82 -13.03 -8.54
N TRP A 167 15.37 -11.88 -9.06
CA TRP A 167 14.77 -11.78 -10.40
C TRP A 167 14.73 -10.35 -10.94
N SER A 168 14.70 -10.23 -12.27
CA SER A 168 14.54 -8.93 -12.92
C SER A 168 13.14 -8.34 -12.70
N GLN A 169 13.07 -7.02 -12.47
CA GLN A 169 11.81 -6.27 -12.42
C GLN A 169 11.43 -5.64 -13.78
N ALA A 170 12.29 -5.73 -14.80
CA ALA A 170 12.10 -5.08 -16.09
C ALA A 170 10.83 -5.54 -16.83
N ARG A 171 10.35 -6.76 -16.55
CA ARG A 171 9.14 -7.31 -17.13
C ARG A 171 8.16 -7.79 -16.07
N LYS A 172 6.91 -7.99 -16.48
CA LYS A 172 5.82 -8.50 -15.65
C LYS A 172 4.84 -9.33 -16.44
N ARG A 173 4.26 -10.35 -15.80
CA ARG A 173 3.13 -11.12 -16.32
C ARG A 173 1.83 -10.44 -15.94
N ARG A 174 0.99 -10.07 -16.91
CA ARG A 174 -0.34 -9.52 -16.62
C ARG A 174 -1.34 -10.66 -16.50
N LEU A 175 -1.93 -10.86 -15.32
CA LEU A 175 -2.95 -11.89 -15.12
C LEU A 175 -4.25 -11.53 -15.87
N PRO A 176 -5.01 -12.52 -16.36
CA PRO A 176 -4.83 -13.97 -16.21
C PRO A 176 -3.89 -14.62 -17.23
N SER A 177 -3.18 -13.85 -18.07
CA SER A 177 -2.29 -14.43 -19.07
C SER A 177 -1.20 -15.31 -18.44
N LEU A 178 -1.00 -16.51 -19.01
CA LEU A 178 0.00 -17.48 -18.57
C LEU A 178 1.38 -17.22 -19.18
N PHE A 179 1.43 -16.79 -20.45
CA PHE A 179 2.70 -16.72 -21.21
C PHE A 179 3.09 -15.30 -21.63
N LYS A 180 2.13 -14.37 -21.68
CA LYS A 180 2.39 -13.00 -22.14
C LYS A 180 3.10 -12.18 -21.07
N SER A 181 4.35 -11.84 -21.35
CA SER A 181 5.18 -10.93 -20.57
C SER A 181 5.14 -9.53 -21.16
N HIS A 182 4.97 -8.52 -20.32
CA HIS A 182 4.92 -7.10 -20.67
C HIS A 182 6.06 -6.35 -19.99
N GLU A 183 6.48 -5.22 -20.54
CA GLU A 183 7.44 -4.35 -19.87
C GLU A 183 6.83 -3.71 -18.61
N THR A 184 7.64 -3.60 -17.57
CA THR A 184 7.30 -2.84 -16.38
C THR A 184 7.52 -1.36 -16.66
N LEU A 185 6.51 -0.54 -16.39
CA LEU A 185 6.62 0.91 -16.50
C LEU A 185 7.16 1.49 -15.19
N MET A 186 7.98 2.53 -15.28
CA MET A 186 8.42 3.32 -14.13
C MET A 186 7.19 3.86 -13.37
N PHE A 187 7.23 3.80 -12.03
CA PHE A 187 6.10 4.12 -11.15
C PHE A 187 4.81 3.39 -11.55
N ASN A 188 4.93 2.19 -12.13
CA ASN A 188 3.83 1.39 -12.66
C ASN A 188 2.96 2.09 -13.73
N GLY A 189 3.48 3.16 -14.34
CA GLY A 189 2.79 3.98 -15.34
C GLY A 189 2.20 5.28 -14.79
N TYR A 190 2.52 5.66 -13.55
CA TYR A 190 2.06 6.90 -12.90
C TYR A 190 3.20 7.93 -12.73
N ALA A 191 4.18 7.93 -13.63
CA ALA A 191 5.40 8.71 -13.47
C ALA A 191 5.13 10.22 -13.55
N GLU A 192 4.20 10.66 -14.40
CA GLU A 192 3.83 12.08 -14.54
C GLU A 192 3.19 12.60 -13.24
N GLU A 193 2.44 11.75 -12.54
CA GLU A 193 1.74 12.10 -11.32
C GLU A 193 2.64 12.06 -10.09
N VAL A 194 3.60 11.13 -9.99
CA VAL A 194 4.28 10.87 -8.70
C VAL A 194 5.79 11.13 -8.69
N SER A 195 6.43 11.31 -9.85
CA SER A 195 7.91 11.45 -9.90
C SER A 195 8.43 12.62 -9.07
N HIS A 196 7.67 13.72 -9.01
CA HIS A 196 8.02 14.92 -8.25
C HIS A 196 8.18 14.66 -6.75
N LEU A 197 7.47 13.67 -6.17
CA LEU A 197 7.61 13.28 -4.76
C LEU A 197 9.02 12.74 -4.45
N TYR A 198 9.75 12.29 -5.46
CA TYR A 198 11.03 11.60 -5.30
C TYR A 198 12.20 12.37 -5.92
N ALA A 199 12.00 13.62 -6.32
CA ALA A 199 13.05 14.45 -6.90
C ALA A 199 14.26 14.56 -5.96
N GLY A 200 15.45 14.33 -6.50
CA GLY A 200 16.71 14.36 -5.75
C GLY A 200 17.01 13.12 -4.89
N MET A 201 16.13 12.11 -4.89
CA MET A 201 16.38 10.84 -4.20
C MET A 201 17.07 9.82 -5.11
N ASP A 202 18.05 9.10 -4.57
CA ASP A 202 18.59 7.90 -5.22
C ASP A 202 17.64 6.72 -5.02
N LEU A 203 16.83 6.44 -6.05
CA LEU A 203 15.83 5.37 -6.02
C LEU A 203 16.44 3.96 -6.13
N HIS A 204 17.71 3.81 -6.55
CA HIS A 204 18.36 2.50 -6.60
C HIS A 204 18.62 1.92 -5.20
N ARG A 205 18.61 2.77 -4.17
CA ARG A 205 18.74 2.36 -2.75
C ARG A 205 17.46 1.78 -2.16
N TRP A 206 16.33 1.91 -2.86
CA TRP A 206 15.01 1.60 -2.31
C TRP A 206 14.31 0.53 -3.16
N LYS A 207 14.72 -0.73 -2.95
CA LYS A 207 14.19 -1.93 -3.61
C LYS A 207 12.70 -2.17 -3.36
#